data_AF-A0A2N1MCZ9-F1
#
_entry.id   AF-A0A2N1MCZ9-F1
#
_cell.length_a   1.000
_cell.length_b   1.000
_cell.length_c   1.000
_cell.angle_alpha   90.00
_cell.angle_beta   90.00
_cell.angle_gamma   90.00
#
_symmetry.space_group_name_H-M   'P 1'
#
loop_
_entity.id
_entity.type
_entity.pdbx_description
1 polymer ?
#
loop_
_entity_poly.entity_id
_entity_poly.type
_entity_poly.pdbx_seq_one_letter_code
_entity_poly.pdbx_strand_id
1 'polypeptide(L)'
;MLIMKYYKSGNLYQYLDRSNGILSWRDIIDMLWGIAGGLERIHTEGKVLKNLHGGNLLIGDEEISIDTGDVYIDTYISDVGLYGPSYNPRSSDQIYGVLPYVAPEVLRGESYSTASDIYSFGIIMYTLATGERPWYNEAHDINLAKNICDSKRLEIPEDTPKFYVELIRKCWDNEPEKRPTATYLYKKLNWINLILDPFDDDYYISEEKRRKKISQLPKTYTHPEIHPEAYYTSRLLYFPEL
;
A
#
# COMPACT_ATOMS: atom_id res chain seq x y z
N MET A 1 18.58 -14.70 15.34
CA MET A 1 19.03 -13.87 14.20
C MET A 1 18.43 -14.45 12.94
N LEU A 2 17.67 -13.66 12.19
CA LEU A 2 17.16 -14.05 10.87
C LEU A 2 18.14 -13.53 9.81
N ILE A 3 18.49 -14.36 8.84
CA ILE A 3 19.34 -13.96 7.69
C ILE A 3 18.42 -13.95 6.47
N MET A 4 18.35 -12.80 5.79
CA MET A 4 17.48 -12.58 4.63
C MET A 4 18.23 -11.83 3.52
N LYS A 5 17.68 -11.87 2.30
CA LYS A 5 18.22 -11.10 1.16
C LYS A 5 18.27 -9.62 1.54
N TYR A 6 19.38 -8.96 1.21
CA TYR A 6 19.53 -7.52 1.38
C TYR A 6 18.99 -6.79 0.14
N TYR A 7 18.12 -5.82 0.37
CA TYR A 7 17.51 -4.98 -0.67
C TYR A 7 18.10 -3.57 -0.58
N LYS A 8 18.91 -3.17 -1.57
CA LYS A 8 19.62 -1.88 -1.58
C LYS A 8 18.66 -0.69 -1.63
N SER A 9 17.56 -0.86 -2.37
CA SER A 9 16.46 0.10 -2.48
C SER A 9 15.62 0.22 -1.21
N GLY A 10 15.95 -0.51 -0.14
CA GLY A 10 15.32 -0.37 1.18
C GLY A 10 13.82 -0.66 1.15
N ASN A 11 13.09 -0.03 2.06
CA ASN A 11 11.63 -0.11 2.08
C ASN A 11 10.95 0.95 1.21
N LEU A 12 9.64 0.83 1.00
CA LEU A 12 8.86 1.74 0.15
C LEU A 12 9.04 3.21 0.53
N TYR A 13 9.07 3.54 1.83
CA TYR A 13 9.25 4.93 2.26
C TYR A 13 10.63 5.47 1.83
N GLN A 14 11.69 4.73 2.11
CA GLN A 14 13.06 5.11 1.70
C GLN A 14 13.21 5.20 0.18
N TYR A 15 12.49 4.36 -0.56
CA TYR A 15 12.47 4.40 -2.01
C TYR A 15 11.77 5.67 -2.52
N LEU A 16 10.57 5.98 -2.04
CA LEU A 16 9.84 7.20 -2.39
C LEU A 16 10.63 8.46 -2.03
N ASP A 17 11.29 8.48 -0.87
CA ASP A 17 12.12 9.61 -0.43
C ASP A 17 13.25 9.91 -1.43
N ARG A 18 13.85 8.87 -2.03
CA ARG A 18 14.90 9.01 -3.06
C ARG A 18 14.37 9.34 -4.45
N SER A 19 13.12 8.99 -4.74
CA SER A 19 12.45 9.23 -6.02
C SER A 19 11.60 10.50 -6.02
N ASN A 20 11.84 11.42 -5.08
CA ASN A 20 11.07 12.66 -4.90
C ASN A 20 9.55 12.44 -4.73
N GLY A 21 9.16 11.29 -4.19
CA GLY A 21 7.77 10.90 -3.95
C GLY A 21 6.97 10.53 -5.20
N ILE A 22 7.41 10.84 -6.42
CA ILE A 22 6.59 10.66 -7.63
C ILE A 22 7.23 9.64 -8.57
N LEU A 23 6.57 8.51 -8.72
CA LEU A 23 6.91 7.44 -9.66
C LEU A 23 6.05 7.52 -10.92
N SER A 24 6.43 6.87 -12.03
CA SER A 24 5.53 6.73 -13.18
C SER A 24 4.34 5.82 -12.84
N TRP A 25 3.22 5.91 -13.56
CA TRP A 25 2.14 4.93 -13.35
C TRP A 25 2.59 3.52 -13.69
N ARG A 26 3.54 3.41 -14.64
CA ARG A 26 4.16 2.15 -14.97
C ARG A 26 4.84 1.50 -13.75
N ASP A 27 5.76 2.21 -13.13
CA ASP A 27 6.48 1.69 -11.95
C ASP A 27 5.51 1.38 -10.81
N ILE A 28 4.48 2.21 -10.60
CA ILE A 28 3.46 1.99 -9.58
C ILE A 28 2.71 0.67 -9.81
N ILE A 29 2.32 0.38 -11.05
CA ILE A 29 1.59 -0.86 -11.39
C ILE A 29 2.51 -2.07 -11.23
N ASP A 30 3.78 -1.98 -11.64
CA ASP A 30 4.78 -3.06 -11.43
C ASP A 30 4.92 -3.40 -9.94
N MET A 31 5.09 -2.37 -9.11
CA MET A 31 5.21 -2.53 -7.66
C MET A 31 3.94 -3.15 -7.05
N LEU A 32 2.76 -2.64 -7.43
CA LEU A 32 1.48 -3.17 -6.94
C LEU A 32 1.23 -4.61 -7.40
N TRP A 33 1.68 -4.98 -8.59
CA TRP A 33 1.56 -6.33 -9.11
C TRP A 33 2.42 -7.32 -8.30
N GLY A 34 3.67 -6.96 -7.97
CA GLY A 34 4.52 -7.75 -7.07
C GLY A 34 3.92 -7.93 -5.68
N ILE A 35 3.37 -6.85 -5.09
CA ILE A 35 2.67 -6.91 -3.80
C ILE A 35 1.44 -7.82 -3.88
N ALA A 36 0.63 -7.70 -4.94
CA ALA A 36 -0.57 -8.49 -5.13
C ALA A 36 -0.24 -9.99 -5.30
N GLY A 37 0.83 -10.33 -6.00
CA GLY A 37 1.31 -11.71 -6.12
C GLY A 37 1.80 -12.29 -4.79
N GLY A 38 2.52 -11.48 -4.00
CA GLY A 38 2.92 -11.84 -2.64
C GLY A 38 1.71 -12.12 -1.73
N LEU A 39 0.71 -11.23 -1.75
CA LEU A 39 -0.54 -11.42 -0.99
C LEU A 39 -1.33 -12.63 -1.47
N GLU A 40 -1.45 -12.84 -2.79
CA GLU A 40 -2.16 -13.99 -3.35
C GLU A 40 -1.58 -15.29 -2.80
N ARG A 41 -0.25 -15.41 -2.81
CA ARG A 41 0.43 -16.61 -2.30
C ARG A 41 0.17 -16.83 -0.81
N ILE A 42 0.16 -15.77 -0.01
CA ILE A 42 -0.15 -15.86 1.44
C ILE A 42 -1.61 -16.28 1.65
N HIS A 43 -2.55 -15.65 0.93
CA HIS A 43 -4.00 -15.87 1.07
C HIS A 43 -4.42 -17.26 0.59
N THR A 44 -3.80 -17.78 -0.47
CA THR A 44 -4.05 -19.14 -0.98
C THR A 44 -3.59 -20.24 -0.03
N GLU A 45 -2.62 -19.95 0.85
CA GLU A 45 -2.25 -20.82 1.98
C GLU A 45 -3.17 -20.66 3.21
N GLY A 46 -4.25 -19.86 3.11
CA GLY A 46 -5.18 -19.62 4.22
C GLY A 46 -4.62 -18.72 5.32
N LYS A 47 -3.57 -17.95 5.03
CA LYS A 47 -2.93 -17.03 5.99
C LYS A 47 -3.36 -15.59 5.76
N VAL A 48 -3.27 -14.79 6.82
CA VAL A 48 -3.50 -13.33 6.82
C VAL A 48 -2.23 -12.64 7.28
N LEU A 49 -1.80 -11.59 6.56
CA LEU A 49 -0.54 -10.89 6.79
C LEU A 49 -0.61 -9.93 7.99
N LYS A 50 -1.72 -9.21 8.15
CA LYS A 50 -2.11 -8.32 9.27
C LYS A 50 -1.32 -7.02 9.44
N ASN A 51 -0.09 -6.95 8.96
CA ASN A 51 0.80 -5.81 9.16
C ASN A 51 1.37 -5.30 7.83
N LEU A 52 0.52 -5.19 6.81
CA LEU A 52 0.93 -4.69 5.49
C LEU A 52 0.99 -3.15 5.52
N HIS A 53 2.18 -2.58 5.33
CA HIS A 53 2.38 -1.13 5.20
C HIS A 53 3.70 -0.85 4.47
N GLY A 54 3.94 0.40 4.07
CA GLY A 54 5.14 0.77 3.29
C GLY A 54 6.48 0.43 3.96
N GLY A 55 6.50 0.38 5.29
CA GLY A 55 7.69 -0.04 6.05
C GLY A 55 8.06 -1.53 5.87
N ASN A 56 7.08 -2.37 5.55
CA ASN A 56 7.24 -3.82 5.37
C ASN A 56 7.26 -4.24 3.89
N LEU A 57 7.38 -3.27 2.98
CA LEU A 57 7.55 -3.50 1.54
C LEU A 57 8.98 -3.20 1.15
N LEU A 58 9.72 -4.21 0.71
CA LEU A 58 11.11 -4.09 0.26
C LEU A 58 11.14 -3.93 -1.25
N ILE A 59 11.87 -2.93 -1.74
CA ILE A 59 11.94 -2.63 -3.16
C ILE A 59 13.13 -3.36 -3.78
N GLY A 60 12.90 -4.02 -4.92
CA GLY A 60 13.93 -4.66 -5.72
C GLY A 60 14.91 -3.67 -6.35
N ASP A 61 15.95 -4.21 -6.96
CA ASP A 61 16.72 -3.44 -7.93
C ASP A 61 15.92 -3.41 -9.26
N GLU A 62 16.19 -2.44 -10.14
CA GLU A 62 15.62 -2.43 -11.50
C GLU A 62 16.07 -3.68 -12.27
N GLU A 63 15.10 -4.40 -12.85
CA GLU A 63 15.34 -5.62 -13.62
C GLU A 63 14.84 -5.46 -15.05
N ILE A 64 15.41 -6.21 -15.99
CA ILE A 64 14.99 -6.20 -17.40
C ILE A 64 14.16 -7.46 -17.65
N SER A 65 12.91 -7.27 -18.06
CA SER A 65 12.04 -8.35 -18.53
C SER A 65 12.68 -9.04 -19.73
N ILE A 66 12.87 -10.35 -19.63
CA ILE A 66 13.44 -11.15 -20.73
C ILE A 66 12.49 -11.20 -21.92
N ASP A 67 11.18 -11.21 -21.64
CA ASP A 67 10.14 -11.38 -22.66
C ASP A 67 9.85 -10.08 -23.42
N THR A 68 9.91 -8.92 -22.74
CA THR A 68 9.56 -7.62 -23.34
C THR A 68 10.75 -6.70 -23.54
N GLY A 69 11.88 -6.95 -22.88
CA GLY A 69 13.05 -6.06 -22.88
C GLY A 69 12.87 -4.78 -22.05
N ASP A 70 11.74 -4.63 -21.36
CA ASP A 70 11.45 -3.45 -20.55
C ASP A 70 12.08 -3.54 -19.15
N VAL A 71 12.44 -2.39 -18.60
CA VAL A 71 12.80 -2.26 -17.18
C VAL A 71 11.53 -2.31 -16.32
N TYR A 72 11.57 -3.08 -15.23
CA TYR A 72 10.52 -3.14 -14.21
C TYR A 72 11.14 -3.10 -12.80
N ILE A 73 10.31 -2.78 -11.82
CA ILE A 73 10.68 -2.75 -10.40
C ILE A 73 9.84 -3.77 -9.64
N ASP A 74 10.48 -4.77 -9.06
CA ASP A 74 9.79 -5.76 -8.23
C ASP A 74 9.65 -5.26 -6.78
N THR A 75 8.61 -5.72 -6.08
CA THR A 75 8.33 -5.35 -4.69
C THR A 75 7.97 -6.58 -3.86
N TYR A 76 8.64 -6.72 -2.71
CA TYR A 76 8.56 -7.90 -1.86
C TYR A 76 7.94 -7.57 -0.51
N ILE A 77 7.00 -8.41 -0.07
CA ILE A 77 6.46 -8.35 1.28
C ILE A 77 7.51 -8.95 2.24
N SER A 78 7.81 -8.21 3.30
CA SER A 78 8.70 -8.61 4.40
C SER A 78 7.93 -8.73 5.70
N ASP A 79 8.61 -9.16 6.77
CA ASP A 79 8.08 -9.25 8.13
C ASP A 79 6.76 -10.03 8.26
N VAL A 80 6.57 -11.03 7.39
CA VAL A 80 5.41 -11.92 7.38
C VAL A 80 5.36 -12.69 8.70
N GLY A 81 4.28 -12.50 9.46
CA GLY A 81 4.10 -13.14 10.76
C GLY A 81 4.90 -12.49 11.90
N LEU A 82 5.58 -11.37 11.65
CA LEU A 82 6.30 -10.60 12.67
C LEU A 82 5.47 -9.37 13.06
N TYR A 83 4.51 -9.57 13.97
CA TYR A 83 3.71 -8.49 14.54
C TYR A 83 3.48 -8.74 16.04
N GLY A 84 3.59 -7.67 16.83
CA GLY A 84 3.45 -7.73 18.28
C GLY A 84 4.59 -8.47 19.02
N PRO A 85 4.53 -8.51 20.35
CA PRO A 85 5.53 -9.15 21.19
C PRO A 85 5.50 -10.68 21.09
N SER A 86 6.65 -11.31 20.82
CA SER A 86 6.79 -12.77 20.69
C SER A 86 6.50 -13.56 21.98
N TYR A 87 6.58 -12.90 23.14
CA TYR A 87 6.35 -13.50 24.45
C TYR A 87 4.88 -13.51 24.87
N ASN A 88 3.98 -12.84 24.13
CA ASN A 88 2.56 -12.80 24.46
C ASN A 88 1.66 -13.16 23.25
N PRO A 89 1.75 -14.39 22.73
CA PRO A 89 1.00 -14.82 21.54
C PRO A 89 -0.51 -14.96 21.77
N ARG A 90 -1.02 -14.65 22.97
CA ARG A 90 -2.40 -14.96 23.42
C ARG A 90 -3.27 -13.75 23.76
N SER A 91 -2.79 -12.51 23.63
CA SER A 91 -3.70 -11.36 23.64
C SER A 91 -4.35 -11.23 22.26
N SER A 92 -5.28 -12.14 21.95
CA SER A 92 -6.06 -12.16 20.69
C SER A 92 -6.76 -10.84 20.39
N ASP A 93 -6.96 -10.02 21.41
CA ASP A 93 -7.75 -8.79 21.37
C ASP A 93 -6.90 -7.54 21.12
N GLN A 94 -5.57 -7.69 21.03
CA GLN A 94 -4.66 -6.58 20.79
C GLN A 94 -4.41 -6.38 19.30
N ILE A 95 -4.70 -5.16 18.84
CA ILE A 95 -4.46 -4.73 17.46
C ILE A 95 -3.03 -4.19 17.39
N TYR A 96 -2.20 -4.77 16.53
CA TYR A 96 -0.86 -4.27 16.23
C TYR A 96 -0.80 -3.85 14.77
N GLY A 97 -0.30 -2.65 14.53
CA GLY A 97 -0.18 -2.15 13.17
C GLY A 97 0.21 -0.69 13.09
N VAL A 98 0.13 -0.17 11.87
CA VAL A 98 0.24 1.26 11.57
C VAL A 98 -1.17 1.76 11.33
N LEU A 99 -1.70 2.63 12.20
CA LEU A 99 -3.12 2.99 12.26
C LEU A 99 -3.77 3.25 10.88
N PRO A 100 -3.18 4.08 10.00
CA PRO A 100 -3.70 4.28 8.64
C PRO A 100 -3.95 3.03 7.79
N TYR A 101 -3.20 1.96 8.01
CA TYR A 101 -3.27 0.72 7.23
C TYR A 101 -4.19 -0.32 7.86
N VAL A 102 -4.71 -0.09 9.07
CA VAL A 102 -5.59 -1.03 9.77
C VAL A 102 -7.03 -0.83 9.32
N ALA A 103 -7.65 -1.91 8.87
CA ALA A 103 -9.01 -1.89 8.33
C ALA A 103 -10.05 -1.52 9.41
N PRO A 104 -11.15 -0.84 9.02
CA PRO A 104 -12.14 -0.32 9.97
C PRO A 104 -12.80 -1.42 10.82
N GLU A 105 -13.07 -2.60 10.25
CA GLU A 105 -13.61 -3.74 11.01
C GLU A 105 -12.62 -4.24 12.07
N VAL A 106 -11.32 -4.25 11.76
CA VAL A 106 -10.27 -4.64 12.71
C VAL A 106 -10.15 -3.60 13.81
N LEU A 107 -10.23 -2.31 13.47
CA LEU A 107 -10.25 -1.23 14.46
C LEU A 107 -11.44 -1.36 15.42
N ARG A 108 -12.60 -1.84 14.96
CA ARG A 108 -13.77 -2.15 15.80
C ARG A 108 -13.64 -3.44 16.62
N GLY A 109 -12.48 -4.09 16.60
CA GLY A 109 -12.21 -5.30 17.38
C GLY A 109 -12.56 -6.61 16.67
N GLU A 110 -12.94 -6.57 15.39
CA GLU A 110 -13.08 -7.81 14.61
C GLU A 110 -11.71 -8.43 14.30
N SER A 111 -11.70 -9.73 14.03
CA SER A 111 -10.46 -10.43 13.67
C SER A 111 -9.96 -10.00 12.29
N TYR A 112 -8.64 -9.92 12.15
CA TYR A 112 -8.00 -9.76 10.85
C TYR A 112 -8.45 -10.85 9.88
N SER A 113 -8.73 -10.42 8.65
CA SER A 113 -9.14 -11.26 7.52
C SER A 113 -8.27 -10.98 6.30
N THR A 114 -8.35 -11.83 5.27
CA THR A 114 -7.70 -11.52 3.98
C THR A 114 -8.19 -10.18 3.42
N ALA A 115 -9.47 -9.83 3.61
CA ALA A 115 -10.03 -8.54 3.21
C ALA A 115 -9.43 -7.35 4.00
N SER A 116 -8.96 -7.55 5.23
CA SER A 116 -8.23 -6.52 5.97
C SER A 116 -6.85 -6.22 5.38
N ASP A 117 -6.16 -7.23 4.83
CA ASP A 117 -4.91 -7.00 4.08
C ASP A 117 -5.17 -6.21 2.77
N ILE A 118 -6.33 -6.42 2.14
CA ILE A 118 -6.75 -5.69 0.93
C ILE A 118 -7.05 -4.22 1.24
N TYR A 119 -7.60 -3.92 2.41
CA TYR A 119 -7.72 -2.54 2.88
C TYR A 119 -6.35 -1.87 2.94
N SER A 120 -5.37 -2.52 3.58
CA SER A 120 -3.99 -2.03 3.66
C SER A 120 -3.36 -1.85 2.27
N PHE A 121 -3.66 -2.76 1.32
CA PHE A 121 -3.26 -2.62 -0.09
C PHE A 121 -3.83 -1.35 -0.72
N GLY A 122 -5.09 -1.01 -0.48
CA GLY A 122 -5.69 0.26 -0.93
C GLY A 122 -4.97 1.49 -0.38
N ILE A 123 -4.52 1.46 0.87
CA ILE A 123 -3.74 2.56 1.46
C ILE A 123 -2.33 2.64 0.85
N ILE A 124 -1.73 1.51 0.47
CA ILE A 124 -0.48 1.49 -0.31
C ILE A 124 -0.68 2.09 -1.69
N MET A 125 -1.78 1.78 -2.37
CA MET A 125 -2.14 2.42 -3.65
C MET A 125 -2.17 3.94 -3.51
N TYR A 126 -2.84 4.46 -2.46
CA TYR A 126 -2.81 5.90 -2.19
C TYR A 126 -1.38 6.43 -2.05
N THR A 127 -0.57 5.77 -1.21
CA THR A 127 0.81 6.17 -0.92
C THR A 127 1.66 6.26 -2.19
N LEU A 128 1.50 5.30 -3.11
CA LEU A 128 2.20 5.28 -4.40
C LEU A 128 1.68 6.35 -5.37
N ALA A 129 0.37 6.60 -5.37
CA ALA A 129 -0.24 7.61 -6.22
C ALA A 129 0.18 9.04 -5.83
N THR A 130 0.33 9.33 -4.54
CA THR A 130 0.65 10.69 -4.05
C THR A 130 2.13 10.89 -3.71
N GLY A 131 2.84 9.82 -3.35
CA GLY A 131 4.15 9.93 -2.70
C GLY A 131 4.07 10.30 -1.22
N GLU A 132 2.86 10.47 -0.68
CA GLU A 132 2.62 10.94 0.66
C GLU A 132 2.22 9.81 1.58
N ARG A 133 2.67 9.88 2.82
CA ARG A 133 2.22 8.93 3.83
C ARG A 133 0.76 9.23 4.21
N PRO A 134 -0.08 8.22 4.43
CA PRO A 134 -1.51 8.42 4.68
C PRO A 134 -1.73 9.19 5.99
N TRP A 135 -2.56 10.23 5.95
CA TRP A 135 -2.86 11.14 7.07
C TRP A 135 -1.59 11.63 7.79
N TYR A 136 -0.60 12.10 7.04
CA TYR A 136 0.67 12.59 7.61
C TYR A 136 0.52 13.86 8.44
N ASN A 137 -0.51 14.64 8.17
CA ASN A 137 -0.78 15.95 8.77
C ASN A 137 -1.70 15.90 9.99
N GLU A 138 -2.03 14.70 10.49
CA GLU A 138 -2.96 14.51 11.61
C GLU A 138 -2.38 13.54 12.64
N ALA A 139 -2.84 13.61 13.89
CA ALA A 139 -2.48 12.64 14.92
C ALA A 139 -3.02 11.25 14.58
N HIS A 140 -2.22 10.21 14.84
CA HIS A 140 -2.67 8.82 14.72
C HIS A 140 -3.28 8.35 16.03
N ASP A 141 -4.39 8.98 16.41
CA ASP A 141 -5.06 8.79 17.69
C ASP A 141 -6.44 8.10 17.52
N ILE A 142 -7.23 8.08 18.60
CA ILE A 142 -8.58 7.54 18.59
C ILE A 142 -9.53 8.32 17.66
N ASN A 143 -9.30 9.61 17.45
CA ASN A 143 -10.15 10.42 16.57
C ASN A 143 -9.95 10.00 15.12
N LEU A 144 -8.70 9.79 14.69
CA LEU A 144 -8.43 9.24 13.37
C LEU A 144 -9.02 7.83 13.21
N ALA A 145 -8.90 6.98 14.24
CA ALA A 145 -9.50 5.65 14.22
C ALA A 145 -11.04 5.70 14.05
N LYS A 146 -11.73 6.53 14.82
CA LYS A 146 -13.18 6.78 14.71
C LYS A 146 -13.55 7.27 13.31
N ASN A 147 -12.82 8.26 12.81
CA ASN A 147 -13.05 8.81 11.49
C ASN A 147 -12.88 7.75 10.38
N ILE A 148 -11.87 6.89 10.45
CA ILE A 148 -11.66 5.78 9.50
C ILE A 148 -12.85 4.82 9.52
N CYS A 149 -13.32 4.46 10.73
CA CYS A 149 -14.53 3.66 10.92
C CYS A 149 -15.77 4.36 10.31
N ASP A 150 -15.85 5.67 10.43
CA ASP A 150 -16.93 6.52 9.86
C ASP A 150 -16.70 6.86 8.37
N SER A 151 -15.95 6.02 7.66
CA SER A 151 -15.70 6.13 6.21
C SER A 151 -14.83 7.32 5.77
N LYS A 152 -14.09 7.97 6.69
CA LYS A 152 -13.06 8.95 6.27
C LYS A 152 -12.06 8.25 5.36
N ARG A 153 -11.79 8.86 4.20
CA ARG A 153 -10.81 8.40 3.21
C ARG A 153 -9.95 9.56 2.75
N LEU A 154 -8.81 9.22 2.15
CA LEU A 154 -7.87 10.20 1.61
C LEU A 154 -8.37 10.69 0.25
N GLU A 155 -8.09 11.94 -0.07
CA GLU A 155 -8.45 12.54 -1.34
C GLU A 155 -7.53 12.02 -2.45
N ILE A 156 -8.11 11.42 -3.49
CA ILE A 156 -7.36 10.89 -4.63
C ILE A 156 -7.10 12.04 -5.62
N PRO A 157 -5.84 12.29 -6.03
CA PRO A 157 -5.53 13.35 -6.98
C PRO A 157 -6.27 13.21 -8.32
N GLU A 158 -6.68 14.33 -8.90
CA GLU A 158 -7.41 14.38 -10.18
C GLU A 158 -6.60 13.83 -11.39
N ASP A 159 -5.27 13.78 -11.29
CA ASP A 159 -4.37 13.21 -12.31
C ASP A 159 -4.21 11.68 -12.20
N THR A 160 -5.00 11.03 -11.35
CA THR A 160 -5.03 9.57 -11.18
C THR A 160 -5.88 8.90 -12.27
N PRO A 161 -5.37 7.88 -12.99
CA PRO A 161 -6.12 7.15 -13.99
C PRO A 161 -7.41 6.56 -13.42
N LYS A 162 -8.49 6.58 -14.19
CA LYS A 162 -9.83 6.15 -13.75
C LYS A 162 -9.84 4.73 -13.21
N PHE A 163 -9.17 3.79 -13.89
CA PHE A 163 -9.12 2.40 -13.43
C PHE A 163 -8.49 2.31 -12.04
N TYR A 164 -7.50 3.15 -11.76
CA TYR A 164 -6.78 3.20 -10.49
C TYR A 164 -7.68 3.78 -9.40
N VAL A 165 -8.41 4.86 -9.70
CA VAL A 165 -9.41 5.48 -8.81
C VAL A 165 -10.50 4.46 -8.44
N GLU A 166 -11.00 3.69 -9.39
CA GLU A 166 -11.99 2.64 -9.12
C GLU A 166 -11.42 1.52 -8.26
N LEU A 167 -10.20 1.09 -8.55
CA LEU A 167 -9.58 -0.04 -7.85
C LEU A 167 -9.22 0.31 -6.40
N ILE A 168 -8.64 1.49 -6.15
CA ILE A 168 -8.35 1.94 -4.78
C ILE A 168 -9.64 2.07 -3.97
N ARG A 169 -10.72 2.61 -4.57
CA ARG A 169 -12.04 2.73 -3.94
C ARG A 169 -12.62 1.39 -3.52
N LYS A 170 -12.45 0.34 -4.32
CA LYS A 170 -12.85 -1.02 -3.97
C LYS A 170 -11.96 -1.62 -2.88
N CYS A 171 -10.65 -1.37 -2.90
CA CYS A 171 -9.73 -1.97 -1.93
C CYS A 171 -9.97 -1.47 -0.50
N TRP A 172 -10.25 -0.18 -0.32
CA TRP A 172 -10.48 0.41 1.00
C TRP A 172 -11.97 0.60 1.33
N ASP A 173 -12.87 -0.18 0.73
CA ASP A 173 -14.30 -0.14 1.05
C ASP A 173 -14.53 -0.42 2.54
N ASN A 174 -15.55 0.21 3.13
CA ASN A 174 -15.89 0.03 4.54
C ASN A 174 -16.43 -1.39 4.80
N GLU A 175 -17.10 -1.98 3.83
CA GLU A 175 -17.60 -3.36 3.87
C GLU A 175 -16.52 -4.33 3.35
N PRO A 176 -15.98 -5.23 4.19
CA PRO A 176 -14.90 -6.14 3.80
C PRO A 176 -15.23 -7.03 2.60
N GLU A 177 -16.49 -7.43 2.45
CA GLU A 177 -17.01 -8.27 1.38
C GLU A 177 -17.07 -7.58 0.01
N LYS A 178 -17.06 -6.24 -0.03
CA LYS A 178 -17.00 -5.47 -1.27
C LYS A 178 -15.57 -5.35 -1.81
N ARG A 179 -14.56 -5.70 -1.00
CA ARG A 179 -13.16 -5.62 -1.38
C ARG A 179 -12.80 -6.78 -2.32
N PRO A 180 -11.93 -6.55 -3.31
CA PRO A 180 -11.47 -7.61 -4.21
C PRO A 180 -10.60 -8.63 -3.47
N THR A 181 -10.37 -9.79 -4.08
CA THR A 181 -9.37 -10.74 -3.57
C THR A 181 -7.97 -10.39 -4.08
N ALA A 182 -6.92 -10.86 -3.38
CA ALA A 182 -5.55 -10.72 -3.87
C ALA A 182 -5.34 -11.36 -5.26
N THR A 183 -5.98 -12.50 -5.54
CA THR A 183 -6.00 -13.12 -6.88
C THR A 183 -6.61 -12.19 -7.94
N TYR A 184 -7.70 -11.48 -7.60
CA TYR A 184 -8.29 -10.51 -8.52
C TYR A 184 -7.31 -9.37 -8.80
N LEU A 185 -6.67 -8.82 -7.76
CA LEU A 185 -5.69 -7.75 -7.90
C LEU A 185 -4.50 -8.17 -8.76
N TYR A 186 -3.92 -9.35 -8.49
CA TYR A 186 -2.78 -9.89 -9.25
C TYR A 186 -3.11 -10.06 -10.74
N LYS A 187 -4.33 -10.51 -11.06
CA LYS A 187 -4.80 -10.59 -12.45
C LYS A 187 -5.06 -9.21 -13.05
N LYS A 188 -5.73 -8.31 -12.33
CA LYS A 188 -6.14 -7.00 -12.85
C LYS A 188 -4.95 -6.06 -13.08
N LEU A 189 -3.90 -6.16 -12.27
CA LEU A 189 -2.69 -5.34 -12.34
C LEU A 189 -1.62 -5.89 -13.30
N ASN A 190 -1.87 -7.03 -13.95
CA ASN A 190 -0.98 -7.53 -14.99
C ASN A 190 -1.08 -6.63 -16.24
N TRP A 191 0.05 -6.06 -16.68
CA TRP A 191 0.16 -5.22 -17.87
C TRP A 191 -0.51 -5.75 -19.12
N ILE A 192 -0.43 -7.05 -19.35
CA ILE A 192 -1.07 -7.66 -20.52
C ILE A 192 -2.58 -7.44 -20.47
N ASN A 193 -3.18 -7.52 -19.29
CA ASN A 193 -4.61 -7.27 -19.10
C ASN A 193 -4.96 -5.78 -19.13
N LEU A 194 -4.02 -4.89 -18.81
CA LEU A 194 -4.22 -3.44 -18.85
C LEU A 194 -4.09 -2.87 -20.27
N ILE A 195 -3.14 -3.39 -21.07
CA ILE A 195 -2.90 -2.94 -22.45
C ILE A 195 -3.94 -3.51 -23.42
N LEU A 196 -4.41 -4.75 -23.19
CA LEU A 196 -5.41 -5.39 -24.05
C LEU A 196 -6.85 -4.92 -23.78
N ASP A 197 -7.06 -4.08 -22.77
CA ASP A 197 -8.36 -3.45 -22.50
C ASP A 197 -8.51 -2.22 -23.42
N PRO A 198 -9.36 -2.26 -24.46
CA PRO A 198 -9.45 -1.21 -25.48
C PRO A 198 -10.04 0.13 -24.98
N PHE A 199 -10.24 0.28 -23.67
CA PHE A 199 -10.90 1.42 -23.05
C PHE A 199 -9.96 2.45 -22.38
N ASP A 200 -8.64 2.24 -22.39
CA ASP A 200 -7.74 3.02 -21.51
C ASP A 200 -6.88 4.09 -22.19
N ASP A 201 -7.49 4.92 -23.05
CA ASP A 201 -6.89 6.20 -23.48
C ASP A 201 -6.54 7.09 -22.26
N ASP A 202 -7.27 6.93 -21.16
CA ASP A 202 -7.10 7.68 -19.91
C ASP A 202 -5.77 7.35 -19.21
N TYR A 203 -5.34 6.09 -19.19
CA TYR A 203 -4.04 5.68 -18.68
C TYR A 203 -2.89 6.37 -19.42
N TYR A 204 -2.85 6.33 -20.76
CA TYR A 204 -1.75 6.92 -21.52
C TYR A 204 -1.68 8.44 -21.31
N ILE A 205 -2.83 9.13 -21.25
CA ILE A 205 -2.91 10.55 -20.94
C ILE A 205 -2.36 10.84 -19.53
N SER A 206 -2.76 10.04 -18.54
CA SER A 206 -2.34 10.19 -17.16
C SER A 206 -0.85 9.91 -16.98
N GLU A 207 -0.32 8.91 -17.70
CA GLU A 207 1.11 8.58 -17.74
C GLU A 207 1.93 9.70 -18.37
N GLU A 208 1.49 10.28 -19.49
CA GLU A 208 2.17 11.42 -20.10
C GLU A 208 2.21 12.63 -19.17
N LYS A 209 1.08 12.95 -18.52
CA LYS A 209 1.01 14.02 -17.50
C LYS A 209 1.97 13.77 -16.35
N ARG A 210 2.01 12.54 -15.82
CA ARG A 210 2.87 12.16 -14.69
C ARG A 210 4.35 12.23 -15.06
N ARG A 211 4.74 11.79 -16.27
CA ARG A 211 6.11 11.94 -16.80
C ARG A 211 6.53 13.40 -16.93
N LYS A 212 5.64 14.27 -17.41
CA LYS A 212 5.89 15.73 -17.45
C LYS A 212 6.09 16.31 -16.06
N LYS A 213 5.32 15.86 -15.07
CA LYS A 213 5.50 16.27 -13.66
C LYS A 213 6.88 15.85 -13.14
N ILE A 214 7.27 14.58 -13.36
CA ILE A 214 8.56 14.04 -12.92
C ILE A 214 9.73 14.81 -13.53
N SER A 215 9.68 15.14 -14.84
CA SER A 215 10.77 15.87 -15.50
C SER A 215 10.93 17.32 -15.02
N GLN A 216 9.91 17.86 -14.36
CA GLN A 216 9.90 19.22 -13.80
C GLN A 216 10.20 19.25 -12.29
N LEU A 217 10.35 18.10 -11.63
CA LEU A 217 10.60 18.05 -10.19
C LEU A 217 11.95 18.69 -9.82
N PRO A 218 12.03 19.40 -8.69
CA PRO A 218 13.30 19.90 -8.18
C PRO A 218 14.23 18.75 -7.84
N LYS A 219 15.55 18.98 -7.92
CA LYS A 219 16.55 17.96 -7.54
C LYS A 219 16.53 17.60 -6.05
N THR A 220 15.92 18.44 -5.22
CA THR A 220 15.79 18.24 -3.78
C THR A 220 14.33 18.03 -3.41
N TYR A 221 14.02 16.83 -2.92
CA TYR A 221 12.72 16.53 -2.33
C TYR A 221 12.63 17.13 -0.93
N THR A 222 11.50 17.76 -0.62
CA THR A 222 11.19 18.22 0.73
C THR A 222 9.98 17.42 1.20
N HIS A 223 10.16 16.68 2.29
CA HIS A 223 9.04 15.95 2.88
C HIS A 223 7.99 16.92 3.40
N PRO A 224 6.70 16.60 3.23
CA PRO A 224 5.66 17.25 4.00
C PRO A 224 5.98 17.13 5.49
N GLU A 225 5.73 18.18 6.26
CA GLU A 225 5.90 18.15 7.71
C GLU A 225 4.95 17.12 8.31
N ILE A 226 5.50 16.07 8.91
CA ILE A 226 4.75 14.99 9.53
C ILE A 226 4.29 15.47 10.91
N HIS A 227 3.01 15.32 11.21
CA HIS A 227 2.45 15.59 12.53
C HIS A 227 3.23 14.79 13.59
N PRO A 228 3.61 15.39 14.73
CA PRO A 228 4.47 14.73 15.72
C PRO A 228 3.86 13.44 16.30
N GLU A 229 2.55 13.29 16.21
CA GLU A 229 1.80 12.11 16.66
C GLU A 229 1.37 11.19 15.50
N ALA A 230 1.92 11.36 14.30
CA ALA A 230 1.76 10.43 13.19
C ALA A 230 2.87 9.37 13.23
N TYR A 231 2.49 8.10 13.31
CA TYR A 231 3.41 6.97 13.47
C TYR A 231 3.30 6.01 12.29
N TYR A 232 4.43 5.74 11.63
CA TYR A 232 4.52 4.84 10.46
C TYR A 232 5.29 3.54 10.74
N THR A 233 5.47 3.24 12.02
CA THR A 233 6.05 2.00 12.53
C THR A 233 4.98 1.26 13.31
N SER A 234 4.92 -0.06 13.14
CA SER A 234 3.92 -0.90 13.81
C SER A 234 4.00 -0.75 15.34
N ARG A 235 2.85 -0.53 15.97
CA ARG A 235 2.71 -0.40 17.43
C ARG A 235 1.40 -1.00 17.92
N LEU A 236 1.27 -1.14 19.24
CA LEU A 236 -0.02 -1.47 19.85
C LEU A 236 -0.99 -0.30 19.62
N LEU A 237 -2.15 -0.62 19.07
CA LEU A 237 -3.28 0.27 18.91
C LEU A 237 -4.33 -0.15 19.94
N TYR A 238 -4.57 0.71 20.92
CA TYR A 238 -5.51 0.46 21.99
C TYR A 238 -6.45 1.65 22.15
N PHE A 239 -7.68 1.47 21.68
CA PHE A 239 -8.73 2.48 21.68
C PHE A 239 -9.97 1.89 22.38
N PRO A 240 -10.02 1.88 23.72
CA PRO A 240 -11.11 1.23 24.46
C PRO A 240 -12.49 1.89 24.26
N GLU A 241 -12.54 3.08 23.67
CA GLU A 241 -13.75 3.88 23.44
C GLU A 241 -14.17 3.90 21.95
N LEU A 242 -13.65 2.96 21.15
CA LEU A 242 -13.94 2.77 19.73
C LEU A 242 -14.95 1.64 19.54
#